data_AF-A0AAJ3HVB3-F1
#
_entry.id   AF-A0AAJ3HVB3-F1
#
_cell.length_a   1.000
_cell.length_b   1.000
_cell.length_c   1.000
_cell.angle_alpha   90.00
_cell.angle_beta   90.00
_cell.angle_gamma   90.00
#
_symmetry.space_group_name_H-M   'P 1'
#
loop_
_entity.id
_entity.type
_entity.pdbx_description
1 polymer ?
#
loop_
_entity_poly.entity_id
_entity_poly.type
_entity_poly.pdbx_seq_one_letter_code
_entity_poly.pdbx_strand_id
1 'polypeptide(L)' 'MTRLAHWKNKNNINNNYIYFYTDSSNDLPLCYQADEVITVNADVLLAQIAINNGWKQSRWDLNQ' A
#
# COMPACT_ATOMS: atom_id res chain seq x y z
N MET A 1 -15.29 -1.76 -12.06
CA MET A 1 -15.26 -1.08 -10.74
C MET A 1 -14.48 -1.95 -9.77
N THR A 2 -13.46 -1.40 -9.12
CA THR A 2 -12.51 -2.13 -8.25
C THR A 2 -13.19 -2.61 -6.95
N ARG A 3 -12.85 -3.83 -6.48
CA ARG A 3 -13.46 -4.49 -5.30
C ARG A 3 -13.36 -3.64 -4.03
N LEU A 4 -12.27 -2.90 -3.86
CA LEU A 4 -12.05 -2.00 -2.74
C LEU A 4 -13.07 -0.86 -2.72
N ALA A 5 -13.31 -0.20 -3.86
CA ALA A 5 -14.30 0.87 -3.96
C ALA A 5 -15.72 0.38 -3.66
N HIS A 6 -16.06 -0.84 -4.10
CA HIS A 6 -17.35 -1.45 -3.77
C HIS A 6 -17.48 -1.72 -2.28
N TRP A 7 -16.43 -2.27 -1.65
CA TRP A 7 -16.42 -2.52 -0.21
C TRP A 7 -16.50 -1.21 0.61
N LYS A 8 -15.79 -0.15 0.23
CA LYS A 8 -15.87 1.16 0.92
C LYS A 8 -17.29 1.72 0.90
N ASN A 9 -17.93 1.70 -0.27
CA ASN A 9 -19.30 2.18 -0.43
C ASN A 9 -20.28 1.37 0.41
N LYS A 10 -20.15 0.02 0.42
CA LYS A 10 -21.01 -0.85 1.22
C LYS A 10 -20.90 -0.56 2.73
N ASN A 11 -19.72 -0.16 3.20
CA ASN A 11 -19.47 0.08 4.62
C ASN A 11 -19.54 1.58 5.01
N ASN A 12 -19.89 2.46 4.07
CA ASN A 12 -20.02 3.91 4.29
C ASN A 12 -18.74 4.59 4.84
N ILE A 13 -17.56 4.12 4.39
CA ILE A 13 -16.22 4.56 4.86
C ILE A 13 -15.44 5.23 3.73
N ASN A 14 -16.14 5.97 2.88
CA ASN A 14 -15.59 6.55 1.66
C ASN A 14 -14.56 7.67 1.93
N ASN A 15 -14.53 8.26 3.12
CA ASN A 15 -13.68 9.39 3.48
C ASN A 15 -12.65 9.06 4.58
N ASN A 16 -12.35 7.77 4.74
CA ASN A 16 -11.39 7.30 5.73
C ASN A 16 -9.97 7.40 5.16
N TYR A 17 -9.02 7.78 6.01
CA TYR A 17 -7.60 7.76 5.71
C TYR A 17 -7.09 6.32 5.68
N ILE A 18 -6.32 5.96 4.66
CA ILE A 18 -5.91 4.59 4.38
C ILE A 18 -4.40 4.48 4.45
N TYR A 19 -3.96 3.71 5.43
CA TYR A 19 -2.62 3.15 5.45
C TYR A 19 -2.62 1.82 4.72
N PHE A 20 -1.70 1.65 3.77
CA PHE A 20 -1.53 0.42 3.01
C PHE A 20 -0.11 -0.12 3.19
N TYR A 21 -0.02 -1.38 3.61
CA TYR A 21 1.23 -2.09 3.81
C TYR A 21 1.35 -3.18 2.74
N THR A 22 2.46 -3.23 2.02
CA THR A 22 2.71 -4.27 1.00
C THR A 22 4.19 -4.57 0.83
N ASP A 23 4.50 -5.81 0.47
CA ASP A 23 5.83 -6.30 0.14
C ASP A 23 6.01 -6.53 -1.38
N SER A 24 4.95 -6.42 -2.17
CA SER A 24 4.95 -6.81 -3.58
C SER A 24 4.44 -5.73 -4.53
N SER A 25 5.16 -5.57 -5.65
CA SER A 25 4.78 -4.71 -6.76
C SER A 25 3.44 -5.10 -7.43
N ASN A 26 2.93 -6.32 -7.19
CA ASN A 26 1.60 -6.72 -7.65
C ASN A 26 0.48 -5.83 -7.07
N ASP A 27 0.70 -5.21 -5.92
CA ASP A 27 -0.29 -4.36 -5.24
C ASP A 27 -0.21 -2.89 -5.64
N LEU A 28 0.63 -2.51 -6.60
CA LEU A 28 0.75 -1.12 -7.07
C LEU A 28 -0.60 -0.44 -7.38
N PRO A 29 -1.58 -1.11 -8.04
CA PRO A 29 -2.88 -0.50 -8.28
C PRO A 29 -3.62 -0.11 -6.99
N LEU A 30 -3.38 -0.81 -5.88
CA LEU A 30 -3.96 -0.49 -4.57
C LEU A 30 -3.15 0.57 -3.83
N CYS A 31 -1.82 0.59 -4.00
CA CYS A 31 -0.96 1.63 -3.44
C CYS A 31 -1.41 3.03 -3.88
N TYR A 32 -1.76 3.20 -5.15
CA TYR A 32 -2.26 4.48 -5.68
C TYR A 32 -3.68 4.85 -5.22
N GLN A 33 -4.38 3.96 -4.50
CA GLN A 33 -5.70 4.22 -3.92
C GLN A 33 -5.64 4.48 -2.41
N ALA A 34 -4.46 4.42 -1.81
CA ALA A 34 -4.21 4.69 -0.40
C ALA A 34 -3.68 6.11 -0.20
N ASP A 35 -3.90 6.65 1.00
CA ASP A 35 -3.36 7.95 1.39
C ASP A 35 -1.88 7.84 1.81
N GLU A 36 -1.53 6.75 2.49
CA GLU A 36 -0.17 6.44 2.94
C GLU A 36 0.21 5.01 2.58
N VAL A 37 1.37 4.87 1.95
CA VAL A 37 1.91 3.56 1.56
C VAL A 37 3.19 3.31 2.35
N ILE A 38 3.24 2.16 3.01
CA ILE A 38 4.41 1.65 3.70
C ILE A 38 4.81 0.35 3.03
N THR A 39 5.95 0.33 2.36
CA THR A 39 6.47 -0.91 1.80
C THR A 39 7.24 -1.68 2.88
N VAL A 40 7.02 -2.99 2.97
CA VAL A 40 7.63 -3.85 3.98
C VAL A 40 8.38 -4.95 3.27
N ASN A 41 9.70 -5.06 3.45
CA ASN A 41 10.51 -6.09 2.77
C ASN A 41 10.28 -6.14 1.24
N ALA A 42 10.12 -4.96 0.62
CA ALA A 42 9.67 -4.78 -0.75
C ALA A 42 10.54 -5.52 -1.79
N ASP A 43 9.88 -6.05 -2.83
CA ASP A 43 10.58 -6.49 -4.04
C ASP A 43 11.32 -5.32 -4.73
N VAL A 44 12.25 -5.63 -5.64
CA VAL A 44 13.12 -4.64 -6.28
C VAL A 44 12.32 -3.55 -7.01
N LEU A 45 11.23 -3.93 -7.68
CA LEU A 45 10.41 -2.99 -8.44
C LEU A 45 9.64 -2.06 -7.50
N LEU A 46 9.02 -2.62 -6.47
CA LEU A 46 8.28 -1.86 -5.47
C LEU A 46 9.20 -0.93 -4.69
N ALA A 47 10.41 -1.37 -4.33
CA ALA A 47 11.40 -0.54 -3.66
C ALA A 47 11.80 0.68 -4.51
N GLN A 48 12.04 0.50 -5.81
CA GLN A 48 12.33 1.60 -6.74
C GLN A 48 11.15 2.58 -6.84
N ILE A 49 9.93 2.06 -6.95
CA ILE A 49 8.73 2.90 -7.02
C ILE A 49 8.50 3.65 -5.70
N ALA A 50 8.75 3.02 -4.56
CA ALA A 50 8.64 3.65 -3.25
C ALA A 50 9.62 4.82 -3.11
N ILE A 51 10.87 4.68 -3.57
CA ILE A 51 11.84 5.78 -3.63
C ILE A 51 11.29 6.94 -4.48
N ASN A 52 10.80 6.63 -5.68
CA ASN A 52 10.32 7.65 -6.62
C ASN A 52 9.07 8.40 -6.12
N ASN A 53 8.20 7.72 -5.36
CA ASN A 53 6.97 8.31 -4.82
C ASN A 53 7.13 8.84 -3.39
N GLY A 54 8.32 8.73 -2.79
CA GLY A 54 8.56 9.15 -1.40
C GLY A 54 7.83 8.31 -0.36
N TRP A 55 7.45 7.06 -0.69
CA TRP A 55 6.77 6.16 0.24
C TRP A 55 7.71 5.66 1.32
N LYS A 56 7.16 5.42 2.52
CA LYS A 56 7.92 4.89 3.64
C LYS A 56 8.33 3.45 3.34
N GLN A 57 9.59 3.14 3.59
CA GLN A 57 10.13 1.78 3.44
C GLN A 57 10.49 1.23 4.81
N SER A 58 10.06 0.00 5.10
CA SER A 58 10.33 -0.71 6.34
C SER A 58 10.91 -2.09 6.04
N ARG A 59 11.80 -2.54 6.91
CA ARG A 59 12.34 -3.90 6.88
C ARG A 59 12.01 -4.56 8.22
N TRP A 60 11.30 -5.67 8.18
CA TRP A 60 10.89 -6.41 9.37
C TRP A 60 11.58 -7.76 9.39
N ASP A 61 12.32 -8.00 10.47
CA ASP A 61 12.97 -9.27 10.75
C ASP A 61 12.37 -9.83 12.04
N LEU A 62 11.75 -11.01 11.98
CA LEU A 62 11.00 -11.62 13.11
C LEU A 62 11.90 -12.19 14.22
N ASN A 63 13.23 -12.13 14.06
CA ASN A 63 14.21 -12.78 14.93
C ASN A 63 15.05 -11.79 15.75
N GLN A 64 14.50 -10.61 16.07
CA GLN A 64 15.14 -9.66 17.00
C GLN A 64 14.78 -9.95 18.45
#